data_AF-A0A1V9Y670-F1
#
_entry.id   AF-A0A1V9Y670-F1
#
_cell.length_a   1.000
_cell.length_b   1.000
_cell.length_c   1.000
_cell.angle_alpha   90.00
_cell.angle_beta   90.00
_cell.angle_gamma   90.00
#
_symmetry.space_group_name_H-M   'P 1'
#
loop_
_entity.id
_entity.type
_entity.pdbx_description
1 polymer ?
#
loop_
_entity_poly.entity_id
_entity_poly.type
_entity_poly.pdbx_seq_one_letter_code
_entity_poly.pdbx_strand_id
1 'polypeptide(L)'
;MTTKVESEGQTKQRHKLELREWQNQSKLLVKKWKKEKKGKKEMDDELQRLEQELKNRHVAEWQAFVKEANEEESIPAAEPPGAPVANSKQEKAQRKREKKKHEEKARDARIAEEAKNVVSERKVEVDDITNQLNPLGMTIFEIPSDGHCMYHAVADQLRRINELPSTSMLPYLYLRQLTATSLRSHSADFLPFV
;
A
#
# COMPACT_ATOMS: atom_id res chain seq x y z
N MET A 1 37.99 -9.82 -11.48
CA MET A 1 36.60 -9.34 -11.61
C MET A 1 36.27 -8.60 -10.33
N THR A 2 35.86 -7.33 -10.42
CA THR A 2 35.68 -6.47 -9.23
C THR A 2 34.42 -6.85 -8.47
N THR A 3 34.58 -7.43 -7.28
CA THR A 3 33.52 -7.57 -6.28
C THR A 3 33.11 -6.17 -5.83
N LYS A 4 32.08 -5.62 -6.46
CA LYS A 4 31.54 -4.31 -6.13
C LYS A 4 30.86 -4.43 -4.76
N VAL A 5 31.55 -3.99 -3.71
CA VAL A 5 30.99 -3.92 -2.35
C VAL A 5 29.76 -3.02 -2.43
N GLU A 6 28.58 -3.62 -2.21
CA GLU A 6 27.33 -2.87 -2.16
C GLU A 6 27.35 -1.95 -0.94
N SER A 7 26.81 -0.74 -1.07
CA SER A 7 26.63 0.11 0.10
C SER A 7 25.46 -0.36 0.96
N GLU A 8 25.45 -0.02 2.25
CA GLU A 8 24.37 -0.34 3.19
C GLU A 8 22.97 0.04 2.63
N GLY A 9 22.87 1.18 1.94
CA GLY A 9 21.65 1.61 1.26
C GLY A 9 21.24 0.73 0.07
N GLN A 10 22.21 0.25 -0.72
CA GLN A 10 21.97 -0.68 -1.83
C GLN A 10 21.53 -2.04 -1.32
N THR A 11 22.15 -2.57 -0.27
CA THR A 11 21.74 -3.85 0.32
C THR A 11 20.36 -3.77 0.98
N LYS A 12 20.02 -2.68 1.69
CA LYS A 12 18.63 -2.42 2.15
C LYS A 12 17.62 -2.43 1.00
N GLN A 13 17.94 -1.78 -0.11
CA GLN A 13 17.08 -1.75 -1.29
C GLN A 13 16.95 -3.13 -1.94
N ARG A 14 18.04 -3.92 -1.99
CA ARG A 14 18.04 -5.30 -2.47
C ARG A 14 17.15 -6.19 -1.59
N HIS A 15 17.32 -6.15 -0.26
CA HIS A 15 16.47 -6.90 0.69
C HIS A 15 14.98 -6.60 0.52
N LYS A 16 14.62 -5.32 0.30
CA LYS A 16 13.25 -4.89 0.02
C LYS A 16 12.69 -5.49 -1.28
N LEU A 17 13.51 -5.56 -2.33
CA LEU A 17 13.13 -6.18 -3.60
C LEU A 17 13.02 -7.71 -3.47
N GLU A 18 14.00 -8.37 -2.83
CA GLU A 18 13.99 -9.81 -2.56
C GLU A 18 12.77 -10.24 -1.74
N LEU A 19 12.35 -9.44 -0.74
CA LEU A 19 11.15 -9.73 0.05
C LEU A 19 9.86 -9.63 -0.78
N ARG A 20 9.77 -8.64 -1.67
CA ARG A 20 8.62 -8.49 -2.59
C ARG A 20 8.58 -9.63 -3.61
N GLU A 21 9.74 -10.03 -4.13
CA GLU A 21 9.87 -11.14 -5.06
C GLU A 21 9.53 -12.47 -4.38
N TRP A 22 10.01 -12.69 -3.15
CA TRP A 22 9.64 -13.85 -2.33
C TRP A 22 8.12 -13.96 -2.10
N GLN A 23 7.42 -12.85 -1.83
CA GLN A 23 5.96 -12.85 -1.71
C GLN A 23 5.24 -13.27 -3.01
N ASN A 24 5.80 -12.94 -4.17
CA ASN A 24 5.25 -13.37 -5.46
C ASN A 24 5.55 -14.85 -5.72
N GLN A 25 6.79 -15.28 -5.50
CA GLN A 25 7.23 -16.67 -5.66
C GLN A 25 6.47 -17.61 -4.72
N SER A 26 6.27 -17.23 -3.45
CA SER A 26 5.43 -17.94 -2.48
C SER A 26 4.03 -18.24 -3.03
N LYS A 27 3.35 -17.25 -3.59
CA LYS A 27 2.01 -17.42 -4.19
C LYS A 27 2.02 -18.37 -5.38
N LEU A 28 3.09 -18.36 -6.18
CA LEU A 28 3.26 -19.27 -7.33
C LEU A 28 3.59 -20.70 -6.87
N LEU A 29 4.47 -20.87 -5.88
CA LEU A 29 4.81 -22.16 -5.27
C LEU A 29 3.58 -22.82 -4.64
N VAL A 30 2.78 -22.09 -3.86
CA VAL A 30 1.52 -22.60 -3.29
C VAL A 30 0.53 -23.01 -4.39
N LYS A 31 0.45 -22.28 -5.51
CA LYS A 31 -0.36 -22.70 -6.67
C LYS A 31 0.18 -23.97 -7.35
N LYS A 32 1.51 -24.12 -7.45
CA LYS A 32 2.18 -25.31 -8.01
C LYS A 32 1.98 -26.54 -7.13
N TRP A 33 2.31 -26.44 -5.85
CA TRP A 33 2.17 -27.53 -4.87
C TRP A 33 0.72 -28.01 -4.70
N LYS A 34 -0.27 -27.12 -4.87
CA LYS A 34 -1.69 -27.50 -4.94
C LYS A 34 -2.03 -28.36 -6.16
N LYS A 35 -1.43 -28.09 -7.34
CA LYS A 35 -1.57 -28.97 -8.53
C LYS A 35 -0.89 -30.33 -8.31
N GLU A 36 0.24 -30.33 -7.61
CA GLU A 36 1.02 -31.53 -7.26
C GLU A 36 0.42 -32.32 -6.08
N LYS A 37 -0.73 -31.89 -5.51
CA LYS A 37 -1.41 -32.50 -4.35
C LYS A 37 -0.53 -32.67 -3.10
N LYS A 38 0.50 -31.82 -2.93
CA LYS A 38 1.37 -31.83 -1.72
C LYS A 38 0.53 -31.58 -0.46
N GLY A 39 0.92 -32.15 0.69
CA GLY A 39 0.17 -31.97 1.93
C GLY A 39 0.14 -30.49 2.37
N LYS A 40 -1.01 -29.98 2.82
CA LYS A 40 -1.11 -28.56 3.27
C LYS A 40 -0.02 -28.21 4.29
N LYS A 41 0.17 -29.09 5.29
CA LYS A 41 1.21 -28.93 6.31
C LYS A 41 2.62 -28.88 5.71
N GLU A 42 2.91 -29.74 4.74
CA GLU A 42 4.22 -29.78 4.06
C GLU A 42 4.45 -28.55 3.14
N MET A 43 3.39 -27.94 2.62
CA MET A 43 3.48 -26.64 1.93
C MET A 43 3.79 -25.51 2.92
N ASP A 44 3.08 -25.48 4.05
CA ASP A 44 3.24 -24.46 5.08
C ASP A 44 4.65 -24.55 5.73
N ASP A 45 5.11 -25.78 6.05
CA ASP A 45 6.44 -26.06 6.64
C ASP A 45 7.59 -25.69 5.67
N GLU A 46 7.50 -26.04 4.37
CA GLU A 46 8.52 -25.66 3.38
C GLU A 46 8.54 -24.15 3.12
N LEU A 47 7.36 -23.49 3.07
CA LEU A 47 7.28 -22.06 2.90
C LEU A 47 7.92 -21.31 4.08
N GLN A 48 7.67 -21.77 5.31
CA GLN A 48 8.31 -21.23 6.51
C GLN A 48 9.83 -21.46 6.50
N ARG A 49 10.30 -22.64 6.05
CA ARG A 49 11.73 -22.95 5.92
C ARG A 49 12.46 -21.96 5.01
N LEU A 50 11.91 -21.74 3.81
CA LEU A 50 12.48 -20.83 2.80
C LEU A 50 12.39 -19.35 3.23
N GLU A 51 11.31 -18.92 3.88
CA GLU A 51 11.20 -17.57 4.44
C GLU A 51 12.25 -17.33 5.55
N GLN A 52 12.50 -18.35 6.39
CA GLN A 52 13.48 -18.26 7.45
C GLN A 52 14.92 -18.30 6.91
N GLU A 53 15.18 -19.04 5.83
CA GLU A 53 16.47 -19.01 5.12
C GLU A 53 16.78 -17.61 4.54
N LEU A 54 15.80 -16.98 3.88
CA LEU A 54 15.93 -15.61 3.37
C LEU A 54 16.23 -14.60 4.49
N LYS A 55 15.48 -14.67 5.60
CA LYS A 55 15.69 -13.80 6.77
C LYS A 55 17.05 -14.01 7.42
N ASN A 56 17.49 -15.26 7.57
CA ASN A 56 18.81 -15.57 8.13
C ASN A 56 19.93 -15.00 7.24
N ARG A 57 19.77 -15.04 5.90
CA ARG A 57 20.70 -14.41 4.96
C ARG A 57 20.74 -12.90 5.13
N HIS A 58 19.58 -12.23 5.15
CA HIS A 58 19.51 -10.77 5.36
C HIS A 58 20.12 -10.35 6.70
N VAL A 59 19.93 -11.13 7.77
CA VAL A 59 20.57 -10.90 9.07
C VAL A 59 22.08 -11.12 9.02
N ALA A 60 22.57 -12.15 8.33
CA ALA A 60 24.01 -12.40 8.18
C ALA A 60 24.71 -11.30 7.36
N GLU A 61 24.08 -10.86 6.27
CA GLU A 61 24.55 -9.73 5.45
C GLU A 61 24.54 -8.42 6.26
N TRP A 62 23.51 -8.20 7.07
CA TRP A 62 23.46 -7.06 8.00
C TRP A 62 24.57 -7.11 9.06
N GLN A 63 24.83 -8.29 9.63
CA GLN A 63 25.92 -8.48 10.60
C GLN A 63 27.32 -8.31 9.98
N ALA A 64 27.48 -8.50 8.68
CA ALA A 64 28.73 -8.20 7.97
C ALA A 64 29.01 -6.68 7.96
N PHE A 65 28.01 -5.85 7.59
CA PHE A 65 28.14 -4.39 7.65
C PHE A 65 28.37 -3.87 9.09
N VAL A 66 27.72 -4.47 10.10
CA VAL A 66 27.96 -4.10 11.51
C VAL A 66 29.38 -4.48 11.96
N LYS A 67 29.98 -5.54 11.42
CA LYS A 67 31.39 -5.89 11.70
C LYS A 67 32.39 -4.95 11.03
N GLU A 68 32.14 -4.52 9.79
CA GLU A 68 32.98 -3.52 9.11
C GLU A 68 32.98 -2.15 9.81
N ALA A 69 31.96 -1.85 10.61
CA ALA A 69 31.85 -0.60 11.37
C ALA A 69 32.47 -0.64 12.78
N ASN A 70 33.04 -1.77 13.23
CA ASN A 70 33.38 -1.98 14.64
C ASN A 70 34.70 -2.75 14.87
N GLU A 71 35.76 -2.39 14.14
CA GLU A 71 37.15 -2.73 14.50
C GLU A 71 37.77 -1.67 15.43
N GLU A 72 37.15 -1.42 16.59
CA GLU A 72 37.85 -0.88 17.75
C GLU A 72 37.19 -1.37 19.06
N GLU A 73 38.02 -2.01 19.90
CA GLU A 73 37.76 -2.64 21.21
C GLU A 73 37.28 -4.11 21.30
N SER A 74 37.94 -4.84 22.18
CA SER A 74 37.95 -6.31 22.25
C SER A 74 37.57 -6.88 23.62
N ILE A 75 36.59 -7.80 23.65
CA ILE A 75 36.63 -9.17 24.22
C ILE A 75 37.22 -9.30 25.66
N PRO A 76 36.49 -9.87 26.68
CA PRO A 76 36.25 -11.32 26.71
C PRO A 76 34.96 -11.86 27.37
N ALA A 77 34.77 -13.18 27.24
CA ALA A 77 33.61 -13.98 27.63
C ALA A 77 33.69 -14.59 29.05
N ALA A 78 32.54 -15.04 29.61
CA ALA A 78 32.49 -15.94 30.77
C ALA A 78 31.17 -16.76 30.87
N GLU A 79 31.33 -18.05 31.22
CA GLU A 79 30.37 -18.97 31.88
C GLU A 79 31.05 -19.46 33.20
N PRO A 80 30.41 -20.24 34.12
CA PRO A 80 28.99 -20.48 34.42
C PRO A 80 28.72 -19.98 35.90
N PRO A 81 28.32 -20.75 36.95
CA PRO A 81 27.33 -21.84 37.14
C PRO A 81 26.30 -21.59 38.29
N GLY A 82 25.38 -22.55 38.50
CA GLY A 82 24.70 -22.79 39.80
C GLY A 82 23.16 -22.64 39.83
N ALA A 83 22.44 -23.66 40.31
CA ALA A 83 20.97 -23.72 40.45
C ALA A 83 20.53 -23.55 41.94
N PRO A 84 19.22 -23.43 42.32
CA PRO A 84 18.18 -24.46 42.12
C PRO A 84 16.72 -23.97 41.85
N VAL A 85 15.80 -24.95 41.86
CA VAL A 85 14.40 -24.99 41.37
C VAL A 85 13.32 -24.12 42.08
N ALA A 86 12.28 -23.73 41.31
CA ALA A 86 10.84 -24.10 41.52
C ALA A 86 9.77 -23.00 41.21
N ASN A 87 9.33 -22.82 39.95
CA ASN A 87 7.95 -22.34 39.60
C ASN A 87 7.57 -22.39 38.09
N SER A 88 8.21 -23.24 37.29
CA SER A 88 8.37 -23.06 35.83
C SER A 88 7.15 -23.31 34.91
N LYS A 89 5.94 -23.53 35.45
CA LYS A 89 4.74 -23.88 34.63
C LYS A 89 3.81 -22.70 34.33
N GLN A 90 3.63 -21.76 35.26
CA GLN A 90 2.77 -20.58 35.02
C GLN A 90 3.47 -19.52 34.16
N GLU A 91 4.75 -19.23 34.41
CA GLU A 91 5.56 -18.31 33.59
C GLU A 91 5.61 -18.70 32.11
N LYS A 92 5.74 -20.00 31.79
CA LYS A 92 5.77 -20.47 30.39
C LYS A 92 4.46 -20.18 29.65
N ALA A 93 3.32 -20.30 30.33
CA ALA A 93 2.02 -19.98 29.74
C ALA A 93 1.85 -18.45 29.56
N GLN A 94 2.32 -17.66 30.51
CA GLN A 94 2.27 -16.20 30.46
C GLN A 94 3.20 -15.63 29.38
N ARG A 95 4.48 -16.04 29.34
CA ARG A 95 5.42 -15.69 28.25
C ARG A 95 4.88 -16.07 26.87
N LYS A 96 4.18 -17.20 26.73
CA LYS A 96 3.56 -17.60 25.45
C LYS A 96 2.39 -16.68 25.04
N ARG A 97 1.60 -16.18 25.99
CA ARG A 97 0.55 -15.18 25.73
C ARG A 97 1.13 -13.81 25.40
N GLU A 98 2.15 -13.37 26.13
CA GLU A 98 2.83 -12.09 25.90
C GLU A 98 3.57 -12.08 24.55
N LYS A 99 4.28 -13.16 24.20
CA LYS A 99 4.88 -13.32 22.87
C LYS A 99 3.84 -13.24 21.75
N LYS A 100 2.70 -13.95 21.88
CA LYS A 100 1.61 -13.88 20.89
C LYS A 100 1.06 -12.45 20.76
N LYS A 101 0.80 -11.77 21.89
CA LYS A 101 0.30 -10.38 21.90
C LYS A 101 1.30 -9.40 21.26
N HIS A 102 2.60 -9.62 21.44
CA HIS A 102 3.65 -8.84 20.80
C HIS A 102 3.74 -9.11 19.30
N GLU A 103 3.68 -10.38 18.87
CA GLU A 103 3.64 -10.76 17.44
C GLU A 103 2.39 -10.21 16.73
N GLU A 104 1.24 -10.24 17.39
CA GLU A 104 -0.03 -9.68 16.89
C GLU A 104 0.05 -8.16 16.76
N LYS A 105 0.51 -7.45 17.80
CA LYS A 105 0.73 -5.98 17.74
C LYS A 105 1.77 -5.58 16.68
N ALA A 106 2.84 -6.35 16.51
CA ALA A 106 3.86 -6.11 15.48
C ALA A 106 3.31 -6.38 14.07
N ARG A 107 2.45 -7.40 13.90
CA ARG A 107 1.76 -7.70 12.65
C ARG A 107 0.78 -6.58 12.29
N ASP A 108 -0.03 -6.12 13.24
CA ASP A 108 -1.01 -5.04 13.02
C ASP A 108 -0.30 -3.70 12.73
N ALA A 109 0.81 -3.42 13.40
CA ALA A 109 1.67 -2.27 13.08
C ALA A 109 2.23 -2.35 11.65
N ARG A 110 2.66 -3.54 11.19
CA ARG A 110 3.13 -3.74 9.82
C ARG A 110 2.00 -3.60 8.80
N ILE A 111 0.82 -4.16 9.07
CA ILE A 111 -0.37 -4.00 8.19
C ILE A 111 -0.77 -2.51 8.11
N ALA A 112 -0.72 -1.78 9.22
CA ALA A 112 -1.02 -0.34 9.25
C ALA A 112 0.05 0.52 8.53
N GLU A 113 1.30 0.07 8.47
CA GLU A 113 2.39 0.73 7.74
C GLU A 113 2.33 0.39 6.23
N GLU A 114 2.08 -0.88 5.87
CA GLU A 114 1.76 -1.31 4.51
C GLU A 114 0.55 -0.53 3.95
N ALA A 115 -0.53 -0.38 4.74
CA ALA A 115 -1.74 0.36 4.34
C ALA A 115 -1.51 1.86 4.12
N LYS A 116 -0.59 2.50 4.86
CA LYS A 116 -0.20 3.90 4.64
C LYS A 116 0.56 4.10 3.32
N ASN A 117 1.26 3.07 2.85
CA ASN A 117 2.01 3.07 1.59
C ASN A 117 1.16 2.69 0.36
N VAL A 118 -0.13 2.35 0.52
CA VAL A 118 -1.04 2.16 -0.62
C VAL A 118 -1.52 3.51 -1.12
N VAL A 119 -0.77 4.09 -2.06
CA VAL A 119 -1.24 5.26 -2.81
C VAL A 119 -2.34 4.81 -3.76
N SER A 120 -3.55 5.37 -3.61
CA SER A 120 -4.67 5.10 -4.52
C SER A 120 -4.39 5.74 -5.88
N GLU A 121 -4.64 5.00 -6.97
CA GLU A 121 -4.50 5.51 -8.35
C GLU A 121 -5.32 6.79 -8.56
N ARG A 122 -6.57 6.84 -8.06
CA ARG A 122 -7.41 8.05 -8.07
C ARG A 122 -6.75 9.23 -7.37
N LYS A 123 -5.96 8.99 -6.32
CA LYS A 123 -5.23 10.08 -5.64
C LYS A 123 -4.09 10.59 -6.50
N VAL A 124 -3.31 9.70 -7.12
CA VAL A 124 -2.23 10.10 -8.06
C VAL A 124 -2.81 10.96 -9.19
N GLU A 125 -3.90 10.50 -9.80
CA GLU A 125 -4.60 11.24 -10.87
C GLU A 125 -5.11 12.62 -10.41
N VAL A 126 -5.74 12.71 -9.23
CA VAL A 126 -6.21 13.98 -8.66
C VAL A 126 -5.04 14.91 -8.33
N ASP A 127 -3.95 14.39 -7.76
CA ASP A 127 -2.75 15.16 -7.45
C ASP A 127 -2.09 15.69 -8.75
N ASP A 128 -1.99 14.86 -9.80
CA ASP A 128 -1.43 15.22 -11.12
C ASP A 128 -2.28 16.27 -11.87
N ILE A 129 -3.61 16.18 -11.82
CA ILE A 129 -4.51 17.20 -12.38
C ILE A 129 -4.40 18.49 -11.57
N THR A 130 -4.37 18.41 -10.24
CA THR A 130 -4.22 19.58 -9.36
C THR A 130 -2.90 20.32 -9.61
N ASN A 131 -1.81 19.58 -9.82
CA ASN A 131 -0.50 20.14 -10.17
C ASN A 131 -0.51 20.90 -11.52
N GLN A 132 -1.34 20.50 -12.47
CA GLN A 132 -1.53 21.21 -13.75
C GLN A 132 -2.44 22.45 -13.62
N LEU A 133 -3.42 22.42 -12.72
CA LEU A 133 -4.37 23.53 -12.51
C LEU A 133 -3.81 24.65 -11.61
N ASN A 134 -2.97 24.31 -10.63
CA ASN A 134 -2.39 25.27 -9.68
C ASN A 134 -1.68 26.46 -10.35
N PRO A 135 -0.82 26.30 -11.39
CA PRO A 135 -0.19 27.42 -12.09
C PRO A 135 -1.17 28.35 -12.83
N LEU A 136 -2.37 27.85 -13.13
CA LEU A 136 -3.45 28.59 -13.79
C LEU A 136 -4.40 29.26 -12.78
N GLY A 137 -4.13 29.13 -11.47
CA GLY A 137 -5.01 29.63 -10.41
C GLY A 137 -6.33 28.87 -10.28
N MET A 138 -6.43 27.68 -10.86
CA MET A 138 -7.64 26.85 -10.86
C MET A 138 -7.57 25.72 -9.83
N THR A 139 -8.74 25.30 -9.33
CA THR A 139 -8.87 24.22 -8.34
C THR A 139 -9.99 23.26 -8.73
N ILE A 140 -9.83 21.98 -8.37
CA ILE A 140 -10.87 20.96 -8.58
C ILE A 140 -11.97 21.15 -7.53
N PHE A 141 -13.23 21.07 -7.97
CA PHE A 141 -14.40 21.00 -7.09
C PHE A 141 -15.12 19.66 -7.33
N GLU A 142 -15.32 18.87 -6.26
CA GLU A 142 -15.92 17.55 -6.36
C GLU A 142 -17.43 17.66 -6.66
N ILE A 143 -17.86 16.98 -7.72
CA ILE A 143 -19.25 16.93 -8.20
C ILE A 143 -19.81 15.51 -7.95
N PRO A 144 -21.10 15.36 -7.58
CA PRO A 144 -21.71 14.04 -7.40
C PRO A 144 -21.48 13.11 -8.59
N SER A 145 -21.00 11.90 -8.32
CA SER A 145 -20.65 10.88 -9.32
C SER A 145 -21.89 10.11 -9.81
N ASP A 146 -22.84 10.82 -10.40
CA ASP A 146 -24.08 10.28 -10.95
C ASP A 146 -24.25 10.58 -12.46
N GLY A 147 -25.36 10.12 -13.03
CA GLY A 147 -25.72 10.35 -14.44
C GLY A 147 -26.10 11.80 -14.80
N HIS A 148 -25.92 12.75 -13.87
CA HIS A 148 -26.18 14.18 -14.03
C HIS A 148 -24.95 15.04 -13.74
N CYS A 149 -23.79 14.44 -13.40
CA CYS A 149 -22.53 15.10 -13.09
C CYS A 149 -22.17 16.27 -14.02
N MET A 150 -22.31 16.11 -15.34
CA MET A 150 -22.06 17.19 -16.32
C MET A 150 -22.93 18.44 -16.06
N TYR A 151 -24.23 18.25 -15.81
CA TYR A 151 -25.16 19.34 -15.52
C TYR A 151 -24.94 19.92 -14.11
N HIS A 152 -24.51 19.11 -13.14
CA HIS A 152 -24.08 19.60 -11.83
C HIS A 152 -22.84 20.49 -11.92
N ALA A 153 -21.83 20.10 -12.71
CA ALA A 153 -20.62 20.89 -12.93
C ALA A 153 -20.94 22.25 -13.58
N VAL A 154 -21.72 22.26 -14.66
CA VAL A 154 -22.12 23.52 -15.34
C VAL A 154 -22.98 24.39 -14.42
N ALA A 155 -23.91 23.81 -13.64
CA ALA A 155 -24.72 24.57 -12.69
C ALA A 155 -23.87 25.22 -11.58
N ASP A 156 -22.79 24.57 -11.14
CA ASP A 156 -21.87 25.16 -10.16
C ASP A 156 -21.07 26.33 -10.75
N GLN A 157 -20.57 26.18 -11.98
CA GLN A 157 -19.88 27.27 -12.68
C GLN A 157 -20.79 28.49 -12.91
N LEU A 158 -22.00 28.29 -13.44
CA LEU A 158 -22.99 29.36 -13.64
C LEU A 158 -23.36 30.06 -12.32
N ARG A 159 -23.41 29.33 -11.20
CA ARG A 159 -23.64 29.92 -9.88
C ARG A 159 -22.50 30.83 -9.45
N ARG A 160 -21.24 30.44 -9.67
CA ARG A 160 -20.05 31.23 -9.29
C ARG A 160 -19.97 32.58 -9.99
N ILE A 161 -20.43 32.65 -11.24
CA ILE A 161 -20.50 33.88 -12.04
C ILE A 161 -21.85 34.62 -11.92
N ASN A 162 -22.77 34.13 -11.07
CA ASN A 162 -24.12 34.66 -10.86
C ASN A 162 -25.03 34.67 -12.11
N GLU A 163 -24.75 33.83 -13.11
CA GLU A 163 -25.58 33.66 -14.32
C GLU A 163 -26.63 32.55 -14.19
N LEU A 164 -26.59 31.73 -13.12
CA LEU A 164 -27.59 30.70 -12.89
C LEU A 164 -28.97 31.32 -12.59
N PRO A 165 -30.02 31.06 -13.40
CA PRO A 165 -31.33 31.67 -13.17
C PRO A 165 -31.97 31.21 -11.86
N SER A 166 -32.67 32.13 -11.18
CA SER A 166 -33.53 31.79 -10.05
C SER A 166 -34.74 31.00 -10.54
N THR A 167 -34.81 29.72 -10.18
CA THR A 167 -35.86 28.78 -10.59
C THR A 167 -36.29 27.93 -9.41
N SER A 168 -37.55 27.47 -9.41
CA SER A 168 -38.07 26.54 -8.40
C SER A 168 -37.57 25.10 -8.61
N MET A 169 -36.98 24.81 -9.77
CA MET A 169 -36.46 23.49 -10.12
C MET A 169 -35.02 23.32 -9.62
N LEU A 170 -34.57 22.07 -9.41
CA LEU A 170 -33.15 21.80 -9.13
C LEU A 170 -32.29 22.25 -10.32
N PRO A 171 -31.19 23.00 -10.11
CA PRO A 171 -30.40 23.62 -11.19
C PRO A 171 -29.98 22.68 -12.32
N TYR A 172 -29.52 21.46 -11.98
CA TYR A 172 -29.08 20.49 -12.98
C TYR A 172 -30.24 19.96 -13.85
N LEU A 173 -31.45 19.84 -13.29
CA LEU A 173 -32.66 19.46 -14.06
C LEU A 173 -33.09 20.57 -15.00
N TYR A 174 -33.06 21.83 -14.51
CA TYR A 174 -33.36 23.00 -15.33
C TYR A 174 -32.41 23.08 -16.54
N LEU A 175 -31.09 22.96 -16.31
CA LEU A 175 -30.11 22.94 -17.40
C LEU A 175 -30.34 21.77 -18.36
N ARG A 176 -30.59 20.56 -17.84
CA ARG A 176 -30.88 19.38 -18.68
C ARG A 176 -32.13 19.58 -19.55
N GLN A 177 -33.19 20.19 -19.03
CA GLN A 177 -34.41 20.48 -19.79
C GLN A 177 -34.20 21.60 -20.83
N LEU A 178 -33.43 22.63 -20.47
CA LEU A 178 -33.05 23.72 -21.37
C LEU A 178 -32.21 23.20 -22.54
N THR A 179 -31.16 22.42 -22.26
CA THR A 179 -30.31 21.76 -23.26
C THR A 179 -31.15 20.88 -24.18
N ALA A 180 -31.99 19.99 -23.63
CA ALA A 180 -32.82 19.10 -24.44
C ALA A 180 -33.83 19.86 -25.34
N THR A 181 -34.31 21.02 -24.89
CA THR A 181 -35.17 21.90 -25.71
C THR A 181 -34.38 22.56 -26.83
N SER A 182 -33.20 23.11 -26.53
CA SER A 182 -32.32 23.73 -27.53
C SER A 182 -31.85 22.75 -28.61
N LEU A 183 -31.47 21.53 -28.23
CA LEU A 183 -31.10 20.45 -29.16
C LEU A 183 -32.24 20.08 -30.11
N ARG A 184 -33.50 20.12 -29.64
CA ARG A 184 -34.67 19.83 -30.47
C ARG A 184 -35.05 21.00 -31.39
N SER A 185 -34.91 22.24 -30.93
CA SER A 185 -35.23 23.42 -31.77
C SER A 185 -34.19 23.71 -32.85
N HIS A 186 -32.96 23.21 -32.68
CA HIS A 186 -31.83 23.37 -33.61
C HIS A 186 -31.32 22.01 -34.12
N SER A 187 -32.23 21.06 -34.36
CA SER A 187 -31.87 19.66 -34.64
C SER A 187 -30.95 19.47 -35.84
N ALA A 188 -31.02 20.34 -36.85
CA ALA A 188 -30.14 20.32 -38.02
C ALA A 188 -28.65 20.45 -37.64
N ASP A 189 -28.33 21.25 -36.62
CA ASP A 189 -26.95 21.52 -36.20
C ASP A 189 -26.37 20.35 -35.37
N PHE A 190 -27.24 19.58 -34.70
CA PHE A 190 -26.85 18.51 -33.78
C PHE A 190 -26.98 17.10 -34.36
N LEU A 191 -27.77 16.91 -35.43
CA LEU A 191 -27.93 15.62 -36.13
C LEU A 191 -26.62 14.87 -36.47
N PRO A 192 -25.51 15.53 -36.84
CA PRO A 192 -24.23 14.83 -37.10
C PRO A 192 -23.58 14.17 -35.87
N PHE A 193 -24.09 14.42 -34.65
CA PHE A 193 -23.49 13.97 -33.38
C PHE A 193 -24.38 12.99 -32.60
N VAL A 194 -25.49 12.51 -33.18
CA VAL A 194 -26.53 11.68 -32.53
C VAL A 194 -26.61 10.30 -33.17
#